data_AF-A0A960GAA7-F1
#
_entry.id   AF-A0A960GAA7-F1
#
_cell.length_a   1.000
_cell.length_b   1.000
_cell.length_c   1.000
_cell.angle_alpha   90.00
_cell.angle_beta   90.00
_cell.angle_gamma   90.00
#
_symmetry.space_group_name_H-M   'P 1'
#
loop_
_entity.id
_entity.type
_entity.pdbx_description
1 polymer ?
#
loop_
_entity_poly.entity_id
_entity_poly.type
_entity_poly.pdbx_seq_one_letter_code
_entity_poly.pdbx_strand_id
1 'polypeptide(L)' 'NPAAELQAIDRTHRIGQDKHVMVYRLVSEDTIEEKVVALQQRKRDLFAKVVGESGDLAAPLTADDIRGLLEP' A
#
# COMPACT_ATOMS: atom_id res chain seq x y z
N ASN A 1 -7.07 -3.02 3.94
CA ASN A 1 -6.15 -3.40 5.02
C ASN A 1 -4.96 -4.13 4.42
N PRO A 2 -3.80 -3.47 4.24
CA PRO A 2 -2.63 -4.09 3.58
C PRO A 2 -2.08 -5.33 4.29
N ALA A 3 -2.15 -5.38 5.62
CA ALA A 3 -1.62 -6.50 6.40
C ALA A 3 -2.43 -7.78 6.18
N ALA A 4 -3.75 -7.67 6.03
CA ALA A 4 -4.61 -8.82 5.73
C ALA A 4 -4.32 -9.41 4.34
N GLU A 5 -3.98 -8.56 3.37
CA GLU A 5 -3.63 -9.00 2.02
C GLU A 5 -2.27 -9.72 2.01
N LEU A 6 -1.26 -9.16 2.68
CA LEU A 6 0.05 -9.80 2.83
C LEU A 6 -0.07 -11.16 3.50
N GLN A 7 -0.88 -11.26 4.57
CA GLN A 7 -1.13 -12.53 5.23
C GLN A 7 -1.77 -13.57 4.30
N ALA A 8 -2.63 -13.14 3.38
CA ALA A 8 -3.23 -14.04 2.39
C ALA A 8 -2.20 -14.52 1.36
N ILE A 9 -1.30 -13.64 0.91
CA ILE A 9 -0.20 -13.96 -0.01
C ILE A 9 0.78 -14.94 0.65
N ASP A 10 1.13 -14.71 1.91
CA ASP A 10 2.07 -15.54 2.67
C ASP A 10 1.59 -16.99 2.84
N ARG A 11 0.27 -17.21 2.88
CA ARG A 11 -0.30 -18.58 2.91
C ARG A 11 0.10 -19.40 1.69
N THR A 12 0.30 -18.77 0.53
CA THR A 12 0.65 -19.44 -0.73
C THR A 12 2.15 -19.62 -0.93
N HIS A 13 2.98 -18.76 -0.33
CA HIS A 13 4.45 -18.78 -0.44
C HIS A 13 5.13 -19.59 0.68
N ARG A 14 4.49 -20.67 1.14
CA ARG A 14 4.97 -21.45 2.29
C ARG A 14 6.09 -22.43 1.91
N ILE A 15 6.93 -22.82 2.88
CA ILE A 15 7.95 -23.87 2.71
C ILE A 15 7.32 -25.13 2.13
N GLY A 16 7.92 -25.66 1.06
CA GLY A 16 7.41 -26.81 0.32
C GLY A 16 6.59 -26.45 -0.92
N GLN A 17 6.34 -25.16 -1.18
CA GLN A 17 5.86 -24.70 -2.48
C GLN A 17 7.00 -24.76 -3.51
N ASP A 18 6.79 -25.49 -4.59
CA ASP A 18 7.73 -25.71 -5.69
C ASP A 18 7.31 -25.01 -6.99
N LYS A 19 6.06 -24.55 -7.06
CA LYS A 19 5.50 -23.86 -8.22
C LYS A 19 5.60 -22.35 -8.07
N HIS A 20 5.74 -21.70 -9.22
CA HIS A 20 5.71 -20.24 -9.30
C HIS A 20 4.32 -19.72 -8.89
N VAL A 21 4.30 -18.77 -7.95
CA VAL A 21 3.07 -18.15 -7.45
C VAL A 21 2.94 -16.76 -8.06
N MET A 22 1.82 -16.51 -8.74
CA MET A 22 1.49 -15.20 -9.29
C MET A 22 0.37 -14.59 -8.46
N VAL A 23 0.56 -13.35 -8.00
CA VAL A 23 -0.45 -12.61 -7.24
C VAL A 23 -0.96 -11.48 -8.11
N TYR A 24 -2.28 -11.46 -8.32
CA TYR A 24 -2.96 -10.41 -9.05
C TYR A 24 -3.79 -9.58 -8.07
N ARG A 25 -3.58 -8.27 -8.10
CA ARG A 25 -4.46 -7.30 -7.45
C ARG A 25 -5.30 -6.64 -8.53
N LEU A 26 -6.60 -6.90 -8.49
CA LEU A 26 -7.56 -6.22 -9.36
C LEU A 26 -7.90 -4.87 -8.73
N VAL A 27 -7.89 -3.82 -9.54
CA VAL A 27 -8.21 -2.46 -9.13
C VAL A 27 -9.16 -1.89 -10.17
N SER A 28 -10.29 -1.37 -9.73
CA SER A 28 -11.29 -0.78 -10.64
C SER A 28 -10.90 0.66 -10.97
N GLU A 29 -10.80 0.97 -12.27
CA GLU A 29 -10.53 2.32 -12.79
C GLU A 29 -11.67 3.29 -12.42
N ASP A 30 -11.33 4.56 -12.21
CA ASP A 30 -12.28 5.63 -11.86
C ASP A 30 -13.07 5.36 -10.57
N THR A 31 -12.50 4.56 -9.66
CA THR A 31 -13.12 4.26 -8.37
C THR A 31 -12.25 4.68 -7.19
N ILE A 32 -12.85 4.56 -6.00
CA ILE A 32 -12.12 4.75 -4.75
C ILE A 32 -10.95 3.77 -4.58
N GLU A 33 -10.99 2.58 -5.20
CA GLU A 33 -9.93 1.58 -5.09
C GLU A 33 -8.61 2.09 -5.67
N GLU A 34 -8.68 2.74 -6.84
CA GLU A 34 -7.54 3.35 -7.51
C GLU A 34 -6.91 4.45 -6.64
N LYS A 35 -7.74 5.34 -6.08
CA LYS A 35 -7.28 6.44 -5.21
C LYS A 35 -6.61 5.91 -3.95
N VAL A 36 -7.17 4.85 -3.36
CA VAL A 36 -6.58 4.18 -2.19
C VAL A 36 -5.22 3.57 -2.52
N VAL A 37 -5.07 2.92 -3.68
CA VAL A 37 -3.77 2.38 -4.12
C VAL A 37 -2.76 3.49 -4.35
N ALA A 38 -3.16 4.58 -5.02
CA ALA A 38 -2.30 5.74 -5.26
C ALA A 38 -1.85 6.40 -3.94
N LEU A 39 -2.75 6.57 -2.98
CA LEU A 39 -2.41 7.11 -1.65
C LEU A 39 -1.43 6.20 -0.91
N GLN A 40 -1.64 4.89 -0.94
CA GLN A 40 -0.71 3.94 -0.32
C GLN A 40 0.69 4.04 -0.92
N GLN A 41 0.79 4.24 -2.25
CA GLN A 41 2.08 4.41 -2.90
C GLN A 41 2.75 5.73 -2.48
N ARG A 42 2.04 6.86 -2.54
CA ARG A 42 2.55 8.16 -2.08
C ARG A 42 3.04 8.10 -0.64
N LYS A 43 2.30 7.40 0.23
CA LYS A 43 2.68 7.17 1.62
C LYS A 43 3.99 6.38 1.69
N ARG A 44 4.10 5.23 1.00
CA ARG A 44 5.35 4.45 0.97
C ARG A 44 6.55 5.28 0.50
N ASP A 45 6.37 6.08 -0.55
CA ASP A 45 7.43 6.92 -1.10
C ASP A 45 7.86 8.03 -0.14
N LEU A 46 6.90 8.65 0.55
CA LEU A 46 7.18 9.62 1.61
C LEU A 46 7.95 8.97 2.76
N PHE A 47 7.51 7.80 3.23
CA PHE A 47 8.22 7.05 4.27
C PHE A 47 9.64 6.67 3.83
N ALA A 48 9.84 6.22 2.59
CA ALA A 48 11.17 5.90 2.07
C ALA A 48 12.09 7.12 2.03
N LYS A 49 11.58 8.30 1.65
CA LYS A 49 12.33 9.56 1.65
C LYS A 49 12.68 10.04 3.06
N VAL A 50 11.74 9.95 4.00
CA VAL A 50 11.93 10.41 5.38
C VAL A 50 12.87 9.48 6.17
N VAL A 51 12.69 8.15 6.04
CA VAL A 51 13.52 7.16 6.74
C VAL A 51 14.95 7.10 6.19
N GLY A 52 15.15 7.46 4.92
CA GLY A 52 16.48 7.56 4.31
C GLY A 52 17.34 8.71 4.86
N GLU A 53 16.75 9.71 5.51
CA GLU A 53 17.48 10.94 5.88
C GLU A 53 17.67 11.15 7.38
N SER A 54 16.77 10.69 8.26
CA SER A 54 17.00 10.74 9.72
C SER A 54 16.01 9.84 10.45
N GLY A 55 16.50 8.98 11.34
CA GLY A 55 15.73 7.95 12.03
C GLY A 55 14.74 8.42 13.10
N ASP A 56 13.91 9.43 12.84
CA ASP A 56 12.78 9.70 13.73
C ASP A 56 11.65 10.49 13.04
N LEU A 57 10.40 10.13 13.41
CA LEU A 57 9.12 10.79 13.11
C LEU A 57 8.35 10.33 11.86
N ALA A 58 7.39 9.42 12.09
CA ALA A 58 6.22 9.25 11.24
C ALA A 58 5.39 10.54 11.24
N ALA A 59 5.48 11.33 10.16
CA ALA A 59 4.62 12.50 9.98
C ALA A 59 3.14 12.07 9.93
N PRO A 60 2.24 12.70 10.72
CA PRO A 60 0.82 12.38 10.70
C PRO A 60 0.19 12.77 9.35
N LEU A 61 -0.82 12.00 8.94
CA LEU A 61 -1.63 12.26 7.73
C LEU A 61 -2.18 13.69 7.77
N THR A 62 -2.09 14.43 6.67
CA THR A 62 -2.60 15.80 6.59
C THR A 62 -4.08 15.83 6.22
N ALA A 63 -4.78 16.90 6.58
CA ALA A 63 -6.17 17.09 6.20
C ALA A 63 -6.36 17.14 4.67
N ASP A 64 -5.32 17.56 3.94
CA ASP A 64 -5.32 17.62 2.48
C ASP A 64 -5.21 16.23 1.86
N ASP A 65 -4.45 15.31 2.46
CA ASP A 65 -4.40 13.90 2.04
C ASP A 65 -5.77 13.22 2.15
N ILE A 66 -6.53 13.55 3.21
CA ILE A 66 -7.88 13.03 3.43
C ILE A 66 -8.86 13.64 2.42
N ARG A 67 -8.71 14.93 2.10
CA ARG A 67 -9.57 15.61 1.12
C ARG A 67 -9.37 15.05 -0.29
N GLY A 68 -8.13 14.78 -0.69
CA GLY A 68 -7.82 14.17 -1.98
C GLY A 68 -8.37 12.76 -2.18
N LEU A 69 -8.77 12.05 -1.12
CA LEU A 69 -9.47 10.76 -1.22
C LEU A 69 -10.95 10.91 -1.59
N LEU A 70 -11.56 12.07 -1.34
CA LEU A 70 -13.01 12.32 -1.45
C LEU A 70 -13.40 13.16 -2.68
N GLU A 71 -12.43 13.79 -3.35
CA GLU A 71 -12.65 14.50 -4.61
C GLU A 71 -12.85 13.51 -5.76
N PRO A 72 -13.72 13.79 -6.75
CA PRO A 72 -14.07 12.89 -7.85
C PRO A 72 -12.90 12.56 -8.77
#